data_AF-A0A504YJK2-F1
#
_entry.id   AF-A0A504YJK2-F1
#
_cell.length_a   1.000
_cell.length_b   1.000
_cell.length_c   1.000
_cell.angle_alpha   90.00
_cell.angle_beta   90.00
_cell.angle_gamma   90.00
#
_symmetry.space_group_name_H-M   'P 1'
#
loop_
_entity.id
_entity.type
_entity.pdbx_description
1 polymer ?
#
loop_
_entity_poly.entity_id
_entity_poly.type
_entity_poly.pdbx_seq_one_letter_code
_entity_poly.pdbx_strand_id
1 'polypeptide(L)'
;MRAESPFCLPDAAQFIVVLHTFQFTVPYRSTLVRFVDQLLMMPFYLTHMIEEEFHVVVKFASNYKDPGLTRYGRLTLESRNLVWSRVYLRFHAQLSNIRSWMYYWPISTFLTMVSFFFVCTHIFLLIMFIRFLRRKRR
;
A
#
# COMPACT_ATOMS: atom_id res chain seq x y z
N MET A 1 9.41 -39.75 -11.42
CA MET A 1 9.99 -39.92 -10.07
C MET A 1 11.27 -39.09 -10.02
N ARG A 2 11.23 -37.91 -9.37
CA ARG A 2 12.42 -37.08 -9.12
C ARG A 2 12.27 -36.49 -7.72
N ALA A 3 13.31 -36.69 -6.92
CA ALA A 3 13.32 -36.58 -5.47
C ALA A 3 12.99 -35.17 -4.94
N GLU A 4 12.13 -35.11 -3.94
CA GLU A 4 11.97 -33.96 -3.06
C GLU A 4 13.17 -33.91 -2.10
N SER A 5 13.94 -32.84 -2.14
CA SER A 5 14.94 -32.56 -1.11
C SER A 5 14.24 -31.97 0.13
N PRO A 6 14.51 -32.47 1.35
CA PRO A 6 13.98 -31.87 2.56
C PRO A 6 14.68 -30.53 2.81
N PHE A 7 13.94 -29.43 2.67
CA PHE A 7 14.46 -28.10 2.99
C PHE A 7 14.51 -27.96 4.52
N CYS A 8 15.72 -28.00 5.08
CA CYS A 8 15.97 -27.80 6.50
C CYS A 8 15.42 -26.43 6.95
N LEU A 9 14.43 -26.46 7.84
CA LEU A 9 14.06 -25.32 8.67
C LEU A 9 15.20 -25.08 9.67
N PRO A 10 15.79 -23.88 9.76
CA PRO A 10 16.69 -23.57 10.86
C PRO A 10 15.86 -23.46 12.15
N ASP A 11 16.14 -24.34 13.08
CA ASP A 11 15.60 -24.35 14.44
C ASP A 11 15.86 -23.03 15.18
N ALA A 12 14.93 -22.70 16.09
CA ALA A 12 15.10 -21.79 17.23
C ALA A 12 15.10 -20.26 17.00
N ALA A 13 14.12 -19.73 16.27
CA ALA A 13 13.62 -18.40 16.56
C ALA A 13 12.09 -18.45 16.71
N GLN A 14 11.57 -18.03 17.87
CA GLN A 14 10.16 -17.73 18.06
C GLN A 14 9.76 -16.57 17.14
N PHE A 15 9.48 -16.89 15.88
CA PHE A 15 8.85 -15.95 14.98
C PHE A 15 7.42 -15.75 15.46
N ILE A 16 7.07 -14.51 15.80
CA ILE A 16 5.67 -14.11 15.94
C ILE A 16 5.08 -14.17 14.53
N VAL A 17 4.54 -15.33 14.16
CA VAL A 17 3.88 -15.52 12.88
C VAL A 17 2.48 -14.92 13.01
N VAL A 18 2.31 -13.70 12.52
CA VAL A 18 0.98 -13.11 12.36
C VAL A 18 0.34 -13.74 11.13
N LEU A 19 -0.43 -14.81 11.35
CA LEU A 19 -1.19 -15.47 10.30
C LEU A 19 -2.47 -14.68 10.04
N HIS A 20 -2.62 -14.19 8.81
CA HIS A 20 -3.88 -13.65 8.33
C HIS A 20 -4.44 -14.52 7.22
N THR A 21 -5.62 -15.09 7.47
CA THR A 21 -6.38 -15.87 6.49
C THR A 21 -7.50 -15.02 5.92
N PHE A 22 -7.53 -14.90 4.59
CA PHE A 22 -8.61 -14.21 3.87
C PHE A 22 -9.25 -15.14 2.87
N GLN A 23 -10.57 -15.14 2.85
CA GLN A 23 -11.34 -15.80 1.81
C GLN A 23 -11.63 -14.78 0.71
N PHE A 24 -11.51 -15.23 -0.53
CA PHE A 24 -11.92 -14.46 -1.69
C PHE A 24 -12.70 -15.36 -2.64
N THR A 25 -13.59 -14.74 -3.41
CA THR A 25 -14.41 -15.43 -4.40
C THR A 25 -14.24 -14.72 -5.73
N VAL A 26 -14.10 -15.51 -6.80
CA VAL A 26 -14.09 -14.97 -8.16
C VAL A 26 -15.49 -14.43 -8.47
N PRO A 27 -15.62 -13.20 -8.99
CA PRO A 27 -16.92 -12.64 -9.31
C PRO A 27 -17.64 -13.54 -10.32
N TYR A 28 -18.79 -14.06 -9.92
CA TYR A 28 -19.58 -14.94 -10.78
C TYR A 28 -20.26 -14.13 -11.90
N ARG A 29 -20.15 -14.62 -13.14
CA ARG A 29 -20.95 -14.17 -14.28
C ARG A 29 -21.68 -15.36 -14.88
N SER A 30 -22.95 -15.16 -15.25
CA SER A 30 -23.73 -16.21 -15.89
C SER A 30 -23.19 -16.57 -17.28
N THR A 31 -23.47 -17.79 -17.73
CA THR A 31 -23.05 -18.30 -19.03
C THR A 31 -23.57 -17.44 -20.18
N LEU A 32 -24.82 -16.96 -20.10
CA LEU A 32 -25.43 -16.12 -21.11
C LEU A 32 -24.75 -14.76 -21.19
N VAL A 33 -24.44 -14.13 -20.05
CA VAL A 33 -23.72 -12.86 -20.02
C VAL A 33 -22.32 -13.02 -20.60
N ARG A 34 -21.61 -14.11 -20.25
CA ARG A 34 -20.28 -14.39 -20.84
C ARG A 34 -20.35 -14.56 -22.36
N PHE A 35 -21.35 -15.27 -22.86
CA PHE A 35 -21.52 -15.49 -24.29
C PHE A 35 -21.81 -14.17 -25.05
N VAL A 36 -22.71 -13.34 -24.51
CA VAL A 36 -23.02 -12.04 -25.13
C VAL A 36 -21.81 -11.11 -25.11
N ASP A 37 -21.06 -11.06 -24.00
CA ASP A 37 -19.85 -10.25 -23.87
C ASP A 37 -18.76 -10.71 -24.86
N GLN A 38 -18.55 -12.02 -24.98
CA GLN A 38 -17.64 -12.60 -25.96
C GLN A 38 -18.07 -12.33 -27.40
N LEU A 39 -19.37 -12.38 -27.71
CA LEU A 39 -19.88 -12.09 -29.06
C LEU A 39 -19.68 -10.63 -29.44
N LEU A 40 -19.92 -9.70 -28.50
CA LEU A 40 -19.71 -8.26 -28.70
C LEU A 40 -18.22 -7.91 -28.82
N MET A 41 -17.36 -8.57 -28.05
CA MET A 41 -15.91 -8.34 -28.06
C MET A 41 -15.13 -9.27 -29.01
N MET A 42 -15.80 -10.11 -29.80
CA MET A 42 -15.19 -11.07 -30.72
C MET A 42 -14.08 -10.49 -31.62
N PRO A 43 -14.23 -9.31 -32.26
CA PRO A 43 -13.15 -8.76 -33.10
C PRO A 43 -11.89 -8.41 -32.30
N PHE A 44 -12.03 -8.02 -31.04
CA PHE A 44 -10.90 -7.71 -30.16
C PHE A 44 -10.18 -8.97 -29.66
N TYR A 45 -10.92 -10.05 -29.44
CA TYR A 45 -10.32 -11.36 -29.12
C TYR A 45 -9.55 -11.93 -30.31
N LEU A 46 -10.10 -11.85 -31.52
CA LEU A 46 -9.43 -12.33 -32.74
C LEU A 46 -8.11 -11.57 -33.01
N THR A 47 -8.11 -10.27 -32.76
CA THR A 47 -6.92 -9.42 -32.92
C THR A 47 -5.94 -9.49 -31.74
N HIS A 48 -6.19 -10.36 -30.74
CA HIS A 48 -5.36 -10.51 -29.52
C HIS A 48 -5.16 -9.19 -28.76
N MET A 49 -6.10 -8.25 -28.89
CA MET A 49 -6.04 -6.99 -28.14
C MET A 49 -6.59 -7.15 -26.73
N ILE A 50 -7.41 -8.18 -26.49
CA ILE A 50 -8.02 -8.48 -25.19
C ILE A 50 -7.86 -9.98 -24.91
N GLU A 51 -7.38 -10.30 -23.71
CA GLU A 51 -7.35 -11.66 -23.17
C GLU A 51 -8.39 -11.78 -22.05
N GLU A 52 -9.04 -12.94 -21.93
CA GLU A 52 -10.05 -13.18 -20.90
C GLU A 52 -9.38 -13.48 -19.55
N GLU A 53 -8.75 -12.47 -18.95
CA GLU A 53 -8.13 -12.56 -17.63
C GLU A 53 -9.01 -11.96 -16.53
N PHE A 54 -9.27 -12.74 -15.48
CA PHE A 54 -9.94 -12.25 -14.28
C PHE A 54 -8.93 -11.79 -13.24
N HIS A 55 -8.84 -10.48 -13.02
CA HIS A 55 -8.02 -9.91 -11.96
C HIS A 55 -8.80 -9.81 -10.64
N VAL A 56 -8.44 -10.65 -9.67
CA VAL A 56 -8.98 -10.57 -8.31
C VAL A 56 -7.99 -9.84 -7.42
N VAL A 57 -8.40 -8.68 -6.88
CA VAL A 57 -7.58 -7.90 -5.95
C VAL A 57 -8.05 -8.15 -4.52
N VAL A 58 -7.23 -8.85 -3.74
CA VAL A 58 -7.49 -9.13 -2.32
C VAL A 58 -6.63 -8.20 -1.46
N LYS A 59 -7.26 -7.49 -0.51
CA LYS A 59 -6.55 -6.64 0.45
C LYS A 59 -6.22 -7.45 1.69
N PHE A 60 -4.94 -7.79 1.87
CA PHE A 60 -4.47 -8.58 3.01
C PHE A 60 -4.35 -7.79 4.32
N ALA A 61 -4.04 -6.50 4.25
CA ALA A 61 -4.00 -5.65 5.42
C ALA A 61 -4.23 -4.21 5.01
N SER A 62 -5.01 -3.48 5.80
CA SER A 62 -5.13 -2.03 5.72
C SER A 62 -4.27 -1.42 6.82
N ASN A 63 -3.45 -0.42 6.46
CA ASN A 63 -2.59 0.29 7.41
C ASN A 63 -1.69 -0.62 8.27
N TYR A 64 -1.12 -1.67 7.66
CA TYR A 64 -0.18 -2.54 8.35
C TYR A 64 1.00 -1.72 8.88
N LYS A 65 1.21 -1.74 10.20
CA LYS A 65 2.37 -1.15 10.86
C LYS A 65 3.29 -2.28 11.25
N ASP A 66 4.45 -2.33 10.61
CA ASP A 66 5.49 -3.28 10.98
C ASP A 66 5.99 -2.95 12.41
N PRO A 67 5.90 -3.88 13.37
CA PRO A 67 6.49 -3.70 14.70
C PRO A 67 8.03 -3.67 14.68
N GLY A 68 8.68 -3.83 13.52
CA GLY A 68 10.13 -3.71 13.33
C GLY A 68 10.88 -5.04 13.41
N LEU A 69 10.15 -6.15 13.47
CA LEU A 69 10.69 -7.52 13.61
C LEU A 69 10.39 -8.39 12.39
N THR A 70 9.58 -7.91 11.45
CA THR A 70 9.05 -8.72 10.36
C THR A 70 9.91 -8.57 9.11
N ARG A 71 10.88 -9.47 8.92
CA ARG A 71 11.79 -9.44 7.75
C ARG A 71 11.28 -10.24 6.55
N TYR A 72 10.41 -11.21 6.77
CA TYR A 72 9.94 -12.13 5.75
C TYR A 72 8.44 -12.38 5.92
N GLY A 73 7.72 -12.43 4.79
CA GLY A 73 6.31 -12.82 4.74
C GLY A 73 6.16 -14.01 3.80
N ARG A 74 5.34 -14.99 4.20
CA ARG A 74 4.96 -16.12 3.36
C ARG A 74 3.50 -15.94 2.94
N LEU A 75 3.25 -16.02 1.64
CA LEU A 75 1.91 -16.03 1.10
C LEU A 75 1.60 -17.45 0.59
N THR A 76 0.55 -18.06 1.15
CA THR A 76 0.05 -19.36 0.73
C THR A 76 -1.36 -19.17 0.20
N LEU A 77 -1.58 -19.62 -1.04
CA LEU A 77 -2.89 -19.67 -1.66
C LEU A 77 -3.33 -21.12 -1.68
N GLU A 78 -4.43 -21.41 -1.02
CA GLU A 78 -4.97 -22.76 -0.90
C GLU A 78 -6.29 -22.85 -1.67
N SER A 79 -6.33 -23.75 -2.65
CA SER A 79 -7.57 -24.14 -3.31
C SER A 79 -7.41 -25.52 -3.94
N ARG A 80 -8.48 -26.30 -3.93
CA ARG A 80 -8.49 -27.65 -4.52
C ARG A 80 -8.46 -27.63 -6.05
N ASN A 81 -9.12 -26.66 -6.68
CA ASN A 81 -9.37 -26.63 -8.13
C ASN A 81 -9.13 -25.23 -8.77
N LEU A 82 -8.30 -24.38 -8.18
CA LEU A 82 -8.06 -23.05 -8.74
C LEU A 82 -6.99 -23.09 -9.83
N VAL A 83 -7.34 -22.62 -11.03
CA VAL A 83 -6.40 -22.35 -12.12
C VAL A 83 -6.10 -20.86 -12.15
N TRP A 84 -4.82 -20.50 -12.12
CA TRP A 84 -4.36 -19.11 -12.15
C TRP A 84 -3.15 -18.98 -13.07
N SER A 85 -3.08 -17.87 -13.80
CA SER A 85 -1.97 -17.56 -14.70
C SER A 85 -0.83 -16.87 -13.94
N ARG A 86 -1.17 -15.85 -13.15
CA ARG A 86 -0.17 -15.01 -12.48
C ARG A 86 -0.68 -14.45 -11.16
N VAL A 87 0.21 -14.35 -10.18
CA VAL A 87 -0.05 -13.73 -8.87
C VAL A 87 0.87 -12.52 -8.70
N TYR A 88 0.28 -11.39 -8.36
CA TYR A 88 1.00 -10.16 -8.07
C TYR A 88 0.77 -9.74 -6.63
N LEU A 89 1.85 -9.45 -5.93
CA LEU A 89 1.80 -8.84 -4.60
C LEU A 89 2.10 -7.35 -4.73
N ARG A 90 1.12 -6.51 -4.38
CA ARG A 90 1.27 -5.04 -4.47
C ARG A 90 1.28 -4.43 -3.07
N PHE A 91 2.43 -3.90 -2.68
CA PHE A 91 2.58 -3.09 -1.47
C PHE A 91 2.28 -1.63 -1.79
N HIS A 92 1.26 -1.05 -1.14
CA HIS A 92 1.02 0.38 -1.20
C HIS A 92 1.61 1.03 0.06
N ALA A 93 2.74 1.72 -0.10
CA ALA A 93 3.32 2.49 0.98
C ALA A 93 2.57 3.83 1.11
N GLN A 94 1.93 4.05 2.26
CA GLN A 94 1.34 5.34 2.61
C GLN A 94 2.13 5.96 3.76
N LEU A 95 2.66 7.17 3.55
CA LEU A 95 3.27 7.96 4.62
C LEU A 95 2.16 8.50 5.52
N SER A 96 1.81 7.74 6.56
CA SER A 96 0.64 8.05 7.38
C SER A 96 0.83 9.19 8.38
N ASN A 97 2.08 9.60 8.68
CA ASN A 97 2.35 10.52 9.80
C ASN A 97 3.49 11.49 9.50
N ILE A 98 3.36 12.74 10.00
CA ILE A 98 4.44 13.75 10.01
C ILE A 98 5.69 13.25 10.75
N ARG A 99 5.48 12.37 11.74
CA ARG A 99 6.55 11.68 12.46
C ARG A 99 7.38 10.77 11.55
N SER A 100 6.74 10.10 10.59
CA SER A 100 7.44 9.27 9.60
C SER A 100 8.27 10.16 8.67
N TRP A 101 7.73 11.32 8.28
CA TRP A 101 8.48 12.28 7.47
C TRP A 101 9.72 12.82 8.21
N MET A 102 9.59 13.13 9.51
CA MET A 102 10.73 13.50 10.37
C MET A 102 11.79 12.40 10.49
N TYR A 103 11.36 11.14 10.59
CA TYR A 103 12.28 10.01 10.78
C TYR A 103 13.10 9.71 9.51
N TYR A 104 12.45 9.74 8.34
CA TYR A 104 13.11 9.41 7.08
C TYR A 104 13.88 10.60 6.46
N TRP A 105 13.46 11.85 6.72
CA TRP A 105 14.04 13.05 6.12
C TRP A 105 14.32 14.16 7.16
N PRO A 106 15.24 13.91 8.12
CA PRO A 106 15.44 14.81 9.25
C PRO A 106 15.84 16.23 8.83
N ILE A 107 16.69 16.37 7.80
CA ILE A 107 17.18 17.66 7.30
C ILE A 107 16.04 18.51 6.71
N SER A 108 15.16 17.89 5.92
CA SER A 108 14.01 18.57 5.32
C SER A 108 13.06 19.07 6.41
N THR A 109 12.79 18.22 7.41
CA THR A 109 11.90 18.61 8.52
C THR A 109 12.49 19.71 9.38
N PHE A 110 13.79 19.69 9.66
CA PHE A 110 14.48 20.76 10.38
C PHE A 110 14.36 22.10 9.64
N LEU A 111 14.63 22.13 8.33
CA LEU A 111 14.49 23.33 7.51
C LEU A 111 13.06 23.89 7.55
N THR A 112 12.05 23.03 7.43
CA THR A 112 10.65 23.49 7.50
C THR A 112 10.27 24.04 8.86
N MET A 113 10.75 23.44 9.96
CA MET A 113 10.51 23.96 11.31
C MET A 113 11.18 25.31 11.52
N VAL A 114 12.45 25.46 11.15
CA VAL A 114 13.18 26.73 11.25
C VAL A 114 12.51 27.82 10.41
N SER A 115 12.10 27.48 9.17
CA SER A 115 11.37 28.40 8.30
C SER A 115 10.03 28.81 8.90
N PHE A 116 9.28 27.88 9.49
CA PHE A 116 8.01 28.18 10.13
C PHE A 116 8.20 29.09 11.35
N PHE A 117 9.19 28.82 12.20
CA PHE A 117 9.55 29.69 13.32
C PHE A 117 9.93 31.10 12.86
N PHE A 118 10.71 31.22 11.79
CA PHE A 118 11.13 32.50 11.24
C PHE A 118 9.94 33.33 10.73
N VAL A 119 8.97 32.68 10.07
CA VAL A 119 7.75 33.34 9.60
C VAL A 119 6.88 33.78 10.77
N CYS A 120 6.68 32.93 11.78
CA CYS A 120 5.91 33.27 12.97
C CYS A 120 6.49 34.45 13.75
N THR A 121 7.82 34.50 13.92
CA THR A 121 8.47 35.64 14.61
C THR A 121 8.34 36.93 13.81
N HIS A 122 8.44 36.88 12.48
CA HIS A 122 8.24 38.04 11.61
C HIS A 122 6.80 38.57 11.68
N ILE A 123 5.81 37.68 11.64
CA ILE A 123 4.40 38.06 11.81
C ILE A 123 4.18 38.68 13.18
N PHE A 124 4.75 38.11 14.24
CA PHE A 124 4.62 38.64 15.59
C PHE A 124 5.23 40.04 15.71
N LEU A 125 6.43 40.25 15.15
CA LEU A 125 7.07 41.56 15.08
C LEU A 125 6.24 42.57 14.30
N LEU A 126 5.66 42.18 13.16
CA LEU A 126 4.76 43.04 12.39
C LEU A 126 3.53 43.45 13.21
N ILE A 127 2.89 42.51 13.92
CA ILE A 127 1.74 42.81 14.78
C ILE A 127 2.15 43.76 15.92
N MET A 128 3.29 43.52 16.56
CA MET A 128 3.86 44.39 17.59
C MET A 128 4.11 45.80 17.04
N PHE A 129 4.69 45.90 15.86
CA PHE A 129 5.00 47.16 15.17
C PHE A 129 3.72 47.94 14.82
N ILE A 130 2.71 47.26 14.26
CA ILE A 130 1.40 47.88 13.97
C ILE A 130 0.72 48.37 15.25
N ARG A 131 0.77 47.59 16.34
CA ARG A 131 0.24 48.00 17.65
C ARG A 131 0.99 49.19 18.22
N PHE A 132 2.31 49.22 18.09
CA PHE A 132 3.14 50.35 18.52
C PHE A 132 2.80 51.62 17.74
N LEU A 133 2.69 51.55 16.41
CA LEU A 133 2.28 52.68 15.57
C LEU A 133 0.87 53.18 15.90
N ARG A 134 -0.08 52.28 16.17
CA ARG A 134 -1.43 52.66 16.62
C ARG A 134 -1.41 53.34 17.99
N ARG A 135 -0.54 52.90 18.91
CA ARG A 135 -0.41 53.49 20.24
C ARG A 135 0.25 54.86 20.21
N LYS A 136 1.22 55.10 19.31
CA LYS A 136 1.90 56.40 19.14
C LYS A 136 1.03 57.45 18.43
N ARG A 137 -0.01 57.04 17.70
CA ARG A 137 -0.93 57.93 16.97
C ARG A 137 -2.12 58.42 17.82
N ARG A 138 -2.41 57.76 18.95
CA ARG A 138 -3.31 58.30 19.99
C ARG A 138 -2.52 59.21 20.91
#